data_AF-L1ISR1-F1
#
_entry.id   AF-L1ISR1-F1
#
_cell.length_a   1.000
_cell.length_b   1.000
_cell.length_c   1.000
_cell.angle_alpha   90.00
_cell.angle_beta   90.00
_cell.angle_gamma   90.00
#
_symmetry.space_group_name_H-M   'P 1'
#
loop_
_entity.id
_entity.type
_entity.pdbx_description
1 polymer ?
#
loop_
_entity_poly.entity_id
_entity_poly.type
_entity_poly.pdbx_seq_one_letter_code
_entity_poly.pdbx_strand_id
1 'polypeptide(L)'
;MVHLADPLYYRQLLNATSQYEKVLYELIVDEDVVERDEAGWKRLKETLVPANDERVMAARNGFQAQLEAIDYCRENWFLADLDRKTIKTLQAQRGEGLPPNAFQAAMAGWGTGNFRRLPESLRDLIRKWLRAPIWLVPCPEGAMLMLDWAMSEKGSLSEVLMAMLDSVRSFNFRSLGKLAFGQLLVSGTMACDGPQTVIISERNKEAIHEILRLKEDGVKQTALLYGDRRLRTQHGFQRGQTRWLTAWRIAVPEPQVSLENLVFLLATYLCLDGIDWLSTISSLAEEISNSRFDSAMVLAVAYLARHGILYYSVGRWFVAWDKPLFVDSNLQ
;
A
#
# COMPACT_ATOMS: atom_id res chain seq x y z
N MET A 1 -1.11 -8.28 -13.05
CA MET A 1 -0.50 -7.08 -13.64
C MET A 1 -0.41 -6.01 -12.56
N VAL A 2 0.58 -5.11 -12.61
CA VAL A 2 0.77 -4.07 -11.57
C VAL A 2 0.55 -2.68 -12.16
N HIS A 3 -0.18 -1.83 -11.45
CA HIS A 3 -0.51 -0.46 -11.86
C HIS A 3 0.70 0.49 -11.82
N LEU A 4 1.66 0.24 -10.92
CA LEU A 4 2.90 0.99 -10.78
C LEU A 4 4.09 0.02 -10.77
N ALA A 5 5.04 0.22 -11.68
CA ALA A 5 6.22 -0.63 -11.80
C ALA A 5 7.41 0.13 -12.42
N ASP A 6 8.58 -0.50 -12.45
CA ASP A 6 9.73 0.00 -13.21
C ASP A 6 9.44 -0.06 -14.72
N PRO A 7 9.92 0.90 -15.53
CA PRO A 7 9.72 0.87 -16.98
C PRO A 7 10.17 -0.44 -17.67
N LEU A 8 11.19 -1.10 -17.12
CA LEU A 8 11.70 -2.38 -17.62
C LEU A 8 10.66 -3.51 -17.49
N TYR A 9 9.83 -3.49 -16.45
CA TYR A 9 8.76 -4.47 -16.27
C TYR A 9 7.78 -4.42 -17.45
N TYR A 10 7.31 -3.22 -17.80
CA TYR A 10 6.36 -3.03 -18.90
C TYR A 10 6.97 -3.43 -20.24
N ARG A 11 8.25 -3.11 -20.50
CA ARG A 11 8.95 -3.58 -21.71
C ARG A 11 9.03 -5.10 -21.79
N GLN A 12 9.35 -5.77 -20.68
CA GLN A 12 9.37 -7.24 -20.64
C GLN A 12 7.98 -7.85 -20.83
N LEU A 13 6.94 -7.23 -20.27
CA LEU A 13 5.55 -7.65 -20.44
C LEU A 13 5.10 -7.50 -21.90
N LEU A 14 5.43 -6.39 -22.54
CA LEU A 14 5.11 -6.15 -23.95
C LEU A 14 5.83 -7.15 -24.87
N ASN A 15 7.11 -7.43 -24.62
CA ASN A 15 7.86 -8.45 -25.37
C ASN A 15 7.32 -9.87 -25.13
N ALA A 16 6.79 -10.15 -23.93
CA ALA A 16 6.18 -11.44 -23.64
C ALA A 16 4.81 -11.58 -24.30
N THR A 17 4.07 -10.48 -24.48
CA THR A 17 2.73 -10.48 -25.08
C THR A 17 2.74 -10.41 -26.60
N SER A 18 3.84 -9.97 -27.22
CA SER A 18 3.94 -9.82 -28.68
C SER A 18 3.89 -11.14 -29.46
N GLN A 19 4.12 -12.28 -28.81
CA GLN A 19 4.02 -13.61 -29.43
C GLN A 19 2.58 -14.11 -29.60
N TYR A 20 1.60 -13.46 -28.96
CA TYR A 20 0.21 -13.91 -28.95
C TYR A 20 -0.61 -13.21 -30.04
N GLU A 21 -1.54 -13.95 -30.63
CA GLU A 21 -2.42 -13.48 -31.71
C GLU A 21 -3.40 -12.42 -31.20
N LYS A 22 -3.96 -12.63 -30.00
CA LYS A 22 -4.85 -11.67 -29.33
C LYS A 22 -4.49 -11.51 -27.85
N VAL A 23 -4.53 -10.28 -27.37
CA VAL A 23 -4.24 -9.91 -25.98
C VAL A 23 -5.51 -9.31 -25.38
N LEU A 24 -6.09 -10.02 -24.42
CA LEU A 24 -7.18 -9.55 -23.59
C LEU A 24 -6.63 -8.82 -22.37
N TYR A 25 -7.22 -7.69 -22.01
CA TYR A 25 -6.87 -6.98 -20.79
C TYR A 25 -8.10 -6.55 -20.00
N GLU A 26 -7.95 -6.51 -18.68
CA GLU A 26 -9.00 -6.01 -17.77
C GLU A 26 -8.68 -4.57 -17.37
N LEU A 27 -9.57 -3.65 -17.73
CA LEU A 27 -9.48 -2.24 -17.36
C LEU A 27 -10.88 -1.64 -17.19
N ILE A 28 -11.14 -1.06 -16.02
CA ILE A 28 -12.43 -0.44 -15.72
C ILE A 28 -12.51 0.94 -16.40
N VAL A 29 -13.27 1.00 -17.48
CA VAL A 29 -13.46 2.21 -18.31
C VAL A 29 -14.94 2.54 -18.46
N ASP A 30 -15.22 3.78 -18.84
CA ASP A 30 -16.57 4.20 -19.22
C ASP A 30 -16.86 3.72 -20.66
N GLU A 31 -18.14 3.50 -20.99
CA GLU A 31 -18.53 2.94 -22.30
C GLU A 31 -18.33 3.93 -23.47
N ASP A 32 -18.21 5.22 -23.17
CA ASP A 32 -17.97 6.29 -24.14
C ASP A 32 -16.58 6.23 -24.81
N VAL A 33 -15.59 5.65 -24.14
CA VAL A 33 -14.22 5.46 -24.65
C VAL A 33 -14.02 4.10 -25.32
N VAL A 34 -15.07 3.28 -25.39
CA VAL A 34 -15.03 1.92 -25.97
C VAL A 34 -15.67 1.91 -27.35
N GLU A 35 -14.97 1.35 -28.33
CA GLU A 35 -15.51 1.02 -29.64
C GLU A 35 -15.68 -0.48 -29.79
N ARG A 36 -16.60 -0.90 -30.67
CA ARG A 36 -16.80 -2.31 -31.03
C ARG A 36 -16.41 -2.52 -32.48
N ASP A 37 -15.57 -3.52 -32.74
CA ASP A 37 -15.23 -3.89 -34.11
C ASP A 37 -16.41 -4.60 -34.82
N GLU A 38 -16.25 -4.88 -36.12
CA GLU A 38 -17.27 -5.55 -36.94
C GLU A 38 -17.63 -6.95 -36.41
N ALA A 39 -16.70 -7.59 -35.70
CA ALA A 39 -16.89 -8.89 -35.05
C ALA A 39 -17.44 -8.75 -33.61
N GLY A 40 -17.73 -7.53 -33.14
CA GLY A 40 -18.29 -7.23 -31.82
C GLY A 40 -17.29 -7.29 -30.67
N TRP A 41 -15.98 -7.20 -30.92
CA TRP A 41 -14.95 -7.09 -29.90
C TRP A 41 -14.80 -5.66 -29.39
N LYS A 42 -14.68 -5.51 -28.07
CA LYS A 42 -14.50 -4.22 -27.41
C LYS A 42 -13.03 -3.77 -27.52
N ARG A 43 -12.80 -2.53 -27.96
CA ARG A 43 -11.49 -1.88 -28.05
C ARG A 43 -11.56 -0.47 -27.49
N LEU A 44 -10.40 0.08 -27.12
CA LEU A 44 -10.32 1.47 -26.69
C LEU A 44 -10.15 2.39 -27.89
N LYS A 45 -11.03 3.38 -28.00
CA LYS A 45 -11.02 4.39 -29.06
C LYS A 45 -9.87 5.40 -28.92
N GLU A 46 -9.49 5.68 -27.67
CA GLU A 46 -8.48 6.69 -27.36
C GLU A 46 -7.54 6.23 -26.26
N THR A 47 -6.32 6.79 -26.28
CA THR A 47 -5.30 6.50 -25.28
C THR A 47 -5.69 7.12 -23.95
N LEU A 48 -5.86 6.27 -22.94
CA LEU A 48 -6.17 6.70 -21.59
C LEU A 48 -4.94 7.26 -20.89
N VAL A 49 -5.17 8.29 -20.10
CA VAL A 49 -4.15 8.99 -19.34
C VAL A 49 -4.36 8.68 -17.85
N PRO A 50 -3.32 8.32 -17.09
CA PRO A 50 -3.48 8.06 -15.67
C PRO A 50 -3.92 9.32 -14.92
N ALA A 51 -4.62 9.11 -13.80
CA ALA A 51 -5.00 10.21 -12.93
C ALA A 51 -3.75 10.96 -12.45
N ASN A 52 -3.88 12.27 -12.24
CA ASN A 52 -2.75 13.11 -11.82
C ASN A 52 -2.09 12.59 -10.53
N ASP A 53 -2.88 12.10 -9.58
CA ASP A 53 -2.37 11.56 -8.32
C ASP A 53 -1.52 10.29 -8.53
N GLU A 54 -1.96 9.40 -9.42
CA GLU A 54 -1.21 8.20 -9.79
C GLU A 54 0.10 8.56 -10.49
N ARG A 55 0.06 9.53 -11.42
CA ARG A 55 1.27 10.03 -12.11
C ARG A 55 2.27 10.64 -11.14
N VAL A 56 1.80 11.49 -10.22
CA VAL A 56 2.65 12.13 -9.21
C VAL A 56 3.24 11.08 -8.27
N MET A 57 2.43 10.10 -7.85
CA MET A 57 2.90 8.97 -7.03
C MET A 57 3.93 8.12 -7.77
N ALA A 58 3.73 7.84 -9.05
CA ALA A 58 4.68 7.11 -9.88
C ALA A 58 6.00 7.88 -9.99
N ALA A 59 5.94 9.15 -10.40
CA ALA A 59 7.11 9.99 -10.60
C ALA A 59 7.93 10.19 -9.32
N ARG A 60 7.26 10.42 -8.17
CA ARG A 60 7.91 10.59 -6.87
C ARG A 60 8.70 9.35 -6.44
N ASN A 61 8.18 8.16 -6.74
CA ASN A 61 8.79 6.90 -6.35
C ASN A 61 9.68 6.27 -7.45
N GLY A 62 9.86 6.97 -8.58
CA GLY A 62 10.64 6.45 -9.72
C GLY A 62 10.01 5.23 -10.38
N PHE A 63 8.69 5.14 -10.36
CA PHE A 63 7.88 4.20 -11.12
C PHE A 63 7.28 4.87 -12.36
N GLN A 64 6.71 4.07 -13.24
CA GLN A 64 5.85 4.50 -14.33
C GLN A 64 4.44 3.95 -14.12
N ALA A 65 3.43 4.74 -14.47
CA ALA A 65 2.05 4.29 -14.44
C ALA A 65 1.76 3.34 -15.61
N GLN A 66 0.93 2.32 -15.37
CA GLN A 66 0.51 1.34 -16.36
C GLN A 66 -0.08 1.98 -17.64
N LEU A 67 -0.92 3.00 -17.48
CA LEU A 67 -1.58 3.70 -18.59
C LEU A 67 -0.61 4.55 -19.43
N GLU A 68 0.51 4.98 -18.85
CA GLU A 68 1.58 5.67 -19.59
C GLU A 68 2.53 4.70 -20.29
N ALA A 69 2.71 3.50 -19.74
CA ALA A 69 3.69 2.54 -20.23
C ALA A 69 3.15 1.62 -21.33
N ILE A 70 1.83 1.41 -21.36
CA ILE A 70 1.17 0.45 -22.26
C ILE A 70 0.16 1.19 -23.12
N ASP A 71 0.30 0.98 -24.43
CA ASP A 71 -0.66 1.40 -25.41
C ASP A 71 -1.73 0.30 -25.59
N TYR A 72 -2.94 0.58 -25.12
CA TYR A 72 -4.09 -0.31 -25.17
C TYR A 72 -4.92 -0.18 -26.46
N CYS A 73 -4.61 0.79 -27.33
CA CYS A 73 -5.34 1.02 -28.58
C CYS A 73 -4.83 0.15 -29.75
N ARG A 74 -3.83 -0.71 -29.49
CA ARG A 74 -3.24 -1.62 -30.48
C ARG A 74 -4.26 -2.54 -31.11
N GLU A 75 -4.01 -2.94 -32.36
CA GLU A 75 -4.95 -3.73 -33.17
C GLU A 75 -5.25 -5.12 -32.57
N ASN A 76 -4.27 -5.75 -31.92
CA ASN A 76 -4.43 -7.07 -31.31
C ASN A 76 -4.81 -7.03 -29.82
N TRP A 77 -5.21 -5.86 -29.30
CA TRP A 77 -5.56 -5.66 -27.89
C TRP A 77 -7.06 -5.42 -27.74
N PHE A 78 -7.70 -6.23 -26.89
CA PHE A 78 -9.14 -6.19 -26.69
C PHE A 78 -9.50 -6.10 -25.21
N LEU A 79 -10.53 -5.32 -24.93
CA LEU A 79 -11.04 -5.11 -23.58
C LEU A 79 -11.92 -6.29 -23.17
N ALA A 80 -11.57 -6.94 -22.07
CA ALA A 80 -12.30 -8.09 -21.52
C ALA A 80 -12.91 -7.78 -20.14
N ASP A 81 -13.39 -6.56 -19.95
CA ASP A 81 -13.91 -6.06 -18.68
C ASP A 81 -15.34 -5.48 -18.80
N LEU A 82 -15.95 -5.25 -17.65
CA LEU A 82 -17.23 -4.59 -17.49
C LEU A 82 -17.07 -3.06 -17.45
N ASP A 83 -18.09 -2.35 -17.91
CA ASP A 83 -18.15 -0.90 -17.83
C ASP A 83 -18.43 -0.41 -16.41
N ARG A 84 -18.01 0.82 -16.11
CA ARG A 84 -18.19 1.46 -14.79
C ARG A 84 -19.65 1.54 -14.33
N LYS A 85 -20.61 1.74 -15.24
CA LYS A 85 -22.03 1.88 -14.88
C LYS A 85 -22.62 0.53 -14.49
N THR A 86 -22.29 -0.52 -15.21
CA THR A 86 -22.69 -1.90 -14.88
C THR A 86 -22.10 -2.31 -13.54
N ILE A 87 -20.82 -2.02 -13.28
CA ILE A 87 -20.21 -2.31 -11.97
C ILE A 87 -20.98 -1.61 -10.83
N LYS A 88 -21.25 -0.31 -10.95
CA LYS A 88 -22.03 0.44 -9.93
C LYS A 88 -23.43 -0.12 -9.73
N THR A 89 -24.08 -0.56 -10.81
CA THR A 89 -25.42 -1.15 -10.76
C THR A 89 -25.40 -2.51 -10.08
N LEU A 90 -24.42 -3.36 -10.40
CA LEU A 90 -24.24 -4.67 -9.76
C LEU A 90 -23.90 -4.55 -8.27
N GLN A 91 -23.09 -3.56 -7.91
CA GLN A 91 -22.80 -3.21 -6.51
C GLN A 91 -24.09 -2.79 -5.77
N ALA A 92 -24.90 -1.91 -6.37
CA ALA A 92 -26.16 -1.47 -5.78
C ALA A 92 -27.18 -2.62 -5.65
N GLN A 93 -27.30 -3.50 -6.65
CA GLN A 93 -28.22 -4.64 -6.64
C GLN A 93 -27.86 -5.71 -5.61
N ARG A 94 -26.57 -5.90 -5.32
CA ARG A 94 -26.10 -6.87 -4.30
C ARG A 94 -25.91 -6.26 -2.91
N GLY A 95 -26.29 -4.99 -2.73
CA GLY A 95 -26.15 -4.29 -1.44
C GLY A 95 -24.70 -4.00 -1.05
N GLU A 96 -23.77 -4.04 -2.01
CA GLU A 96 -22.36 -3.71 -1.79
C GLU A 96 -22.14 -2.20 -1.94
N GLY A 97 -22.54 -1.45 -0.94
CA GLY A 97 -21.75 -0.30 -0.49
C GLY A 97 -20.81 -0.79 0.60
N LEU A 98 -19.61 -0.21 0.75
CA LEU A 98 -18.87 -0.34 2.00
C LEU A 98 -19.84 0.03 3.13
N PRO A 99 -20.30 -0.90 4.00
CA PRO A 99 -20.94 -0.43 5.22
C PRO A 99 -19.87 0.43 5.92
N PRO A 100 -20.22 1.58 6.50
CA PRO A 100 -19.26 2.43 7.21
C PRO A 100 -18.49 1.67 8.32
N ASN A 101 -18.96 0.47 8.68
CA ASN A 101 -18.41 -0.40 9.71
C ASN A 101 -17.76 -1.69 9.14
N ALA A 102 -17.58 -1.85 7.82
CA ALA A 102 -16.90 -3.03 7.24
C ALA A 102 -15.43 -3.13 7.69
N PHE A 103 -14.78 -1.97 7.79
CA PHE A 103 -13.44 -1.84 8.37
C PHE A 103 -13.42 -2.31 9.83
N GLN A 104 -14.52 -2.11 10.55
CA GLN A 104 -14.68 -2.48 11.96
C GLN A 104 -14.98 -3.98 12.15
N ALA A 105 -15.71 -4.60 11.21
CA ALA A 105 -15.99 -6.03 11.20
C ALA A 105 -14.78 -6.88 10.77
N ALA A 106 -13.94 -6.36 9.86
CA ALA A 106 -12.67 -6.99 9.48
C ALA A 106 -11.64 -6.95 10.63
N MET A 107 -11.70 -5.93 11.49
CA MET A 107 -10.89 -5.81 12.71
C MET A 107 -11.32 -6.77 13.83
N ALA A 108 -12.55 -7.28 13.81
CA ALA A 108 -13.11 -8.11 14.88
C ALA A 108 -12.69 -9.60 14.84
N GLY A 109 -11.87 -9.99 13.87
CA GLY A 109 -11.50 -11.38 13.66
C GLY A 109 -10.00 -11.56 13.47
N TRP A 110 -9.22 -11.51 14.56
CA TRP A 110 -8.02 -12.37 14.73
C TRP A 110 -7.47 -12.29 16.15
N GLY A 111 -7.43 -13.45 16.82
CA GLY A 111 -6.71 -13.64 18.08
C GLY A 111 -5.59 -14.67 17.93
N THR A 112 -4.48 -14.43 18.62
CA THR A 112 -3.67 -15.46 19.30
C THR A 112 -2.84 -14.79 20.40
N GLY A 113 -2.89 -15.34 21.62
CA GLY A 113 -2.55 -14.65 22.86
C GLY A 113 -1.06 -14.57 23.22
N ASN A 114 -0.71 -13.53 23.99
CA ASN A 114 -0.05 -13.57 25.31
C ASN A 114 0.08 -12.11 25.82
N PHE A 115 -0.20 -11.89 27.11
CA PHE A 115 -0.66 -10.60 27.74
C PHE A 115 -1.99 -10.04 27.20
N ARG A 116 -2.36 -10.39 25.97
CA ARG A 116 -3.58 -10.13 25.18
C ARG A 116 -4.95 -10.58 25.75
N ARG A 117 -5.09 -10.93 27.04
CA ARG A 117 -6.37 -11.45 27.63
C ARG A 117 -7.34 -10.38 28.16
N LEU A 118 -7.00 -9.10 28.07
CA LEU A 118 -7.90 -8.01 28.46
C LEU A 118 -8.88 -7.68 27.32
N PRO A 119 -10.15 -7.35 27.62
CA PRO A 119 -11.11 -6.86 26.63
C PRO A 119 -10.51 -5.69 25.83
N GLU A 120 -10.81 -5.62 24.54
CA GLU A 120 -10.26 -4.61 23.63
C GLU A 120 -10.56 -3.18 24.08
N SER A 121 -11.76 -2.95 24.63
CA SER A 121 -12.16 -1.69 25.25
C SER A 121 -11.27 -1.27 26.43
N LEU A 122 -10.82 -2.24 27.23
CA LEU A 122 -9.94 -1.99 28.37
C LEU A 122 -8.51 -1.72 27.90
N ARG A 123 -8.05 -2.40 26.84
CA ARG A 123 -6.74 -2.15 26.24
C ARG A 123 -6.66 -0.77 25.60
N ASP A 124 -7.69 -0.35 24.88
CA ASP A 124 -7.77 0.98 24.29
C ASP A 124 -7.84 2.07 25.35
N LEU A 125 -8.58 1.82 26.44
CA LEU A 125 -8.61 2.71 27.58
C LEU A 125 -7.21 2.86 28.19
N ILE A 126 -6.55 1.74 28.51
CA ILE A 126 -5.18 1.72 29.04
C ILE A 126 -4.20 2.42 28.09
N ARG A 127 -4.31 2.17 26.79
CA ARG A 127 -3.46 2.80 25.77
C ARG A 127 -3.68 4.32 25.74
N LYS A 128 -4.92 4.80 25.74
CA LYS A 128 -5.22 6.23 25.80
C LYS A 128 -4.69 6.88 27.08
N TRP A 129 -4.85 6.21 28.23
CA TRP A 129 -4.34 6.68 29.51
C TRP A 129 -2.81 6.70 29.59
N LEU A 130 -2.12 5.73 28.99
CA LEU A 130 -0.66 5.70 28.95
C LEU A 130 -0.09 6.71 27.95
N ARG A 131 -0.79 6.96 26.84
CA ARG A 131 -0.37 7.94 25.83
C ARG A 131 -0.47 9.38 26.31
N ALA A 132 -1.50 9.73 27.08
CA ALA A 132 -1.72 11.09 27.55
C ALA A 132 -0.51 11.69 28.31
N PRO A 133 0.07 11.04 29.33
CA PRO A 133 1.21 11.59 30.06
C PRO A 133 2.52 11.52 29.26
N ILE A 134 2.67 10.59 28.30
CA ILE A 134 3.90 10.47 27.49
C ILE A 134 4.16 11.74 26.68
N TRP A 135 3.12 12.45 26.24
CA TRP A 135 3.26 13.73 25.55
C TRP A 135 3.92 14.83 26.40
N LEU A 136 4.03 14.66 27.71
CA LEU A 136 4.62 15.63 28.63
C LEU A 136 6.07 15.29 29.00
N VAL A 137 6.60 14.15 28.54
CA VAL A 137 7.96 13.66 28.82
C VAL A 137 8.90 14.13 27.71
N PRO A 138 10.22 14.30 27.98
CA PRO A 138 11.19 14.43 26.90
C PRO A 138 11.13 13.21 25.96
N CYS A 139 11.33 13.45 24.68
CA CYS A 139 11.28 12.47 23.59
C CYS A 139 9.95 11.71 23.57
N PRO A 140 8.81 12.42 23.50
CA PRO A 140 7.49 11.79 23.55
C PRO A 140 7.29 10.85 22.35
N GLU A 141 7.81 11.17 21.16
CA GLU A 141 7.76 10.29 20.00
C GLU A 141 8.51 8.97 20.22
N GLY A 142 9.71 8.99 20.83
CA GLY A 142 10.45 7.77 21.11
C GLY A 142 9.71 6.88 22.13
N ALA A 143 9.21 7.48 23.21
CA ALA A 143 8.41 6.78 24.21
C ALA A 143 7.09 6.24 23.63
N MET A 144 6.42 6.98 22.74
CA MET A 144 5.22 6.52 22.03
C MET A 144 5.53 5.34 21.10
N LEU A 145 6.62 5.41 20.34
CA LEU A 145 7.04 4.33 19.45
C LEU A 145 7.38 3.07 20.23
N MET A 146 8.07 3.20 21.37
CA MET A 146 8.34 2.07 22.27
C MET A 146 7.07 1.50 22.89
N LEU A 147 6.13 2.35 23.30
CA LEU A 147 4.83 1.92 23.82
C LEU A 147 4.05 1.16 22.74
N ASP A 148 3.98 1.70 21.52
CA ASP A 148 3.29 1.08 20.40
C ASP A 148 3.96 -0.20 19.93
N TRP A 149 5.29 -0.26 20.00
CA TRP A 149 6.07 -1.47 19.74
C TRP A 149 5.80 -2.55 20.80
N ALA A 150 5.84 -2.19 22.08
CA ALA A 150 5.54 -3.10 23.19
C ALA A 150 4.09 -3.60 23.18
N MET A 151 3.18 -2.78 22.66
CA MET A 151 1.77 -3.11 22.47
C MET A 151 1.46 -3.75 21.11
N SER A 152 2.44 -3.85 20.20
CA SER A 152 2.25 -4.43 18.88
C SER A 152 2.28 -5.95 18.93
N GLU A 153 1.46 -6.55 18.08
CA GLU A 153 1.17 -7.98 18.00
C GLU A 153 2.39 -8.87 17.66
N LYS A 154 3.42 -8.30 17.02
CA LYS A 154 4.59 -9.03 16.53
C LYS A 154 5.94 -8.55 17.05
N GLY A 155 6.01 -7.38 17.69
CA GLY A 155 7.24 -6.87 18.33
C GLY A 155 8.50 -6.80 17.44
N SER A 156 8.38 -6.90 16.11
CA SER A 156 9.53 -6.84 15.19
C SER A 156 9.60 -5.47 14.51
N LEU A 157 10.79 -4.88 14.49
CA LEU A 157 11.08 -3.74 13.61
C LEU A 157 10.81 -4.16 12.16
N SER A 158 10.38 -3.21 11.31
CA SER A 158 10.25 -3.51 9.88
C SER A 158 11.58 -4.02 9.33
N GLU A 159 11.57 -5.14 8.60
CA GLU A 159 12.75 -5.69 7.91
C GLU A 159 13.38 -4.67 6.95
N VAL A 160 12.60 -3.68 6.52
CA VAL A 160 12.96 -2.66 5.55
C VAL A 160 13.51 -1.38 6.21
N LEU A 161 13.39 -1.24 7.54
CA LEU A 161 13.77 -0.04 8.29
C LEU A 161 15.24 0.36 8.07
N MET A 162 16.16 -0.60 8.15
CA MET A 162 17.58 -0.32 7.94
C MET A 162 17.85 0.19 6.52
N ALA A 163 17.25 -0.43 5.51
CA ALA A 163 17.35 0.00 4.13
C ALA A 163 16.73 1.39 3.90
N MET A 164 15.67 1.76 4.63
CA MET A 164 15.10 3.10 4.62
C MET A 164 16.06 4.13 5.22
N LEU A 165 16.68 3.83 6.36
CA LEU A 165 17.67 4.71 7.00
C LEU A 165 18.89 4.94 6.09
N ASP A 166 19.40 3.87 5.48
CA ASP A 166 20.50 3.95 4.50
C ASP A 166 20.11 4.81 3.28
N SER A 167 18.86 4.68 2.81
CA SER A 167 18.34 5.47 1.70
C SER A 167 18.20 6.96 2.05
N VAL A 168 17.80 7.30 3.28
CA VAL A 168 17.75 8.69 3.78
C VAL A 168 19.16 9.29 3.82
N ARG A 169 20.13 8.56 4.38
CA ARG A 169 21.52 9.05 4.51
C ARG A 169 22.21 9.23 3.17
N SER A 170 21.96 8.33 2.22
CA SER A 170 22.49 8.42 0.86
C SER A 170 21.74 9.44 -0.02
N PHE A 171 20.77 10.16 0.54
CA PHE A 171 19.86 11.06 -0.19
C PHE A 171 19.15 10.39 -1.38
N ASN A 172 19.01 9.06 -1.33
CA ASN A 172 18.33 8.29 -2.36
C ASN A 172 16.83 8.21 -2.06
N PHE A 173 16.15 9.35 -2.22
CA PHE A 173 14.71 9.46 -1.98
C PHE A 173 13.86 8.57 -2.90
N ARG A 174 14.40 8.17 -4.06
CA ARG A 174 13.72 7.22 -4.96
C ARG A 174 13.70 5.83 -4.35
N SER A 175 14.85 5.30 -3.91
CA SER A 175 14.89 4.00 -3.21
C SER A 175 14.07 4.02 -1.93
N LEU A 176 14.13 5.12 -1.16
CA LEU A 176 13.29 5.30 0.03
C LEU A 176 11.80 5.21 -0.31
N GLY A 177 11.36 5.91 -1.35
CA GLY A 177 9.97 5.86 -1.82
C GLY A 177 9.52 4.47 -2.27
N LYS A 178 10.39 3.72 -2.97
CA LYS A 178 10.11 2.33 -3.37
C LYS A 178 10.02 1.38 -2.18
N LEU A 179 10.90 1.54 -1.19
CA LEU A 179 10.89 0.75 0.05
C LEU A 179 9.63 1.05 0.87
N ALA A 180 9.28 2.33 0.98
CA ALA A 180 8.04 2.79 1.61
C ALA A 180 6.79 2.22 0.94
N PHE A 181 6.73 2.30 -0.40
CA PHE A 181 5.62 1.75 -1.16
C PHE A 181 5.52 0.23 -1.03
N GLY A 182 6.66 -0.47 -1.12
CA GLY A 182 6.72 -1.93 -0.92
C GLY A 182 6.26 -2.34 0.47
N GLN A 183 6.72 -1.64 1.52
CA GLN A 183 6.27 -1.89 2.89
C GLN A 183 4.76 -1.68 3.03
N LEU A 184 4.21 -0.65 2.39
CA LEU A 184 2.78 -0.32 2.44
C LEU A 184 1.90 -1.36 1.71
N LEU A 185 2.42 -1.96 0.63
CA LEU A 185 1.80 -3.11 -0.02
C LEU A 185 1.83 -4.34 0.87
N VAL A 186 2.97 -4.63 1.49
CA VAL A 186 3.16 -5.81 2.35
C VAL A 186 2.37 -5.72 3.65
N SER A 187 2.27 -4.52 4.23
CA SER A 187 1.54 -4.27 5.47
C SER A 187 0.02 -4.30 5.32
N GLY A 188 -0.50 -4.74 4.17
CA GLY A 188 -1.93 -4.90 3.94
C GLY A 188 -2.73 -3.59 3.90
N THR A 189 -2.08 -2.43 4.11
CA THR A 189 -2.72 -1.11 4.14
C THR A 189 -3.24 -0.70 2.76
N MET A 190 -2.73 -1.35 1.72
CA MET A 190 -3.24 -1.32 0.34
C MET A 190 -3.79 -2.66 -0.14
N ALA A 191 -3.79 -3.71 0.69
CA ALA A 191 -4.35 -4.98 0.28
C ALA A 191 -5.86 -4.84 0.14
N CYS A 192 -6.32 -4.93 -1.11
CA CYS A 192 -7.71 -5.12 -1.47
C CYS A 192 -8.22 -6.52 -1.08
N ASP A 193 -7.79 -7.06 0.06
CA ASP A 193 -8.20 -8.37 0.58
C ASP A 193 -9.32 -8.17 1.61
N GLY A 194 -10.34 -7.42 1.18
CA GLY A 194 -11.68 -7.57 1.73
C GLY A 194 -12.33 -8.84 1.17
N PRO A 195 -13.44 -9.33 1.77
CA PRO A 195 -14.19 -10.47 1.22
C PRO A 195 -14.38 -10.25 -0.28
N GLN A 196 -13.90 -11.19 -1.11
CA GLN A 196 -13.83 -11.10 -2.58
C GLN A 196 -14.93 -10.19 -3.12
N THR A 197 -14.60 -8.92 -3.36
CA THR A 197 -15.61 -7.93 -3.72
C THR A 197 -16.33 -8.43 -4.96
N VAL A 198 -17.65 -8.25 -5.05
CA VAL A 198 -18.43 -8.72 -6.20
C VAL A 198 -17.80 -8.25 -7.52
N ILE A 199 -17.18 -7.07 -7.49
CA ILE A 199 -16.40 -6.49 -8.58
C ILE A 199 -15.37 -7.49 -9.13
N ILE A 200 -14.53 -8.09 -8.29
CA ILE A 200 -13.51 -9.04 -8.76
C ILE A 200 -14.19 -10.29 -9.33
N SER A 201 -15.26 -10.77 -8.69
CA SER A 201 -15.94 -12.00 -9.13
C SER A 201 -16.63 -11.88 -10.48
N GLU A 202 -17.28 -10.75 -10.77
CA GLU A 202 -18.00 -10.53 -12.03
C GLU A 202 -17.03 -10.13 -13.15
N ARG A 203 -15.98 -9.36 -12.86
CA ARG A 203 -14.93 -9.03 -13.84
C ARG A 203 -14.19 -10.28 -14.32
N ASN A 204 -13.84 -11.19 -13.39
CA ASN A 204 -13.22 -12.45 -13.75
C ASN A 204 -14.12 -13.32 -14.64
N LYS A 205 -15.45 -13.31 -14.42
CA LYS A 205 -16.39 -14.06 -15.27
C LYS A 205 -16.43 -13.51 -16.69
N GLU A 206 -16.49 -12.19 -16.85
CA GLU A 206 -16.47 -11.53 -18.16
C GLU A 206 -15.16 -11.87 -18.90
N ALA A 207 -14.02 -11.78 -18.21
CA ALA A 207 -12.72 -12.13 -18.79
C ALA A 207 -12.65 -13.59 -19.27
N ILE A 208 -13.19 -14.53 -18.49
CA ILE A 208 -13.27 -15.94 -18.86
C ILE A 208 -14.21 -16.14 -20.06
N HIS A 209 -15.35 -15.45 -20.08
CA HIS A 209 -16.30 -15.52 -21.18
C HIS A 209 -15.64 -15.10 -22.50
N GLU A 210 -14.89 -14.01 -22.51
CA GLU A 210 -14.16 -13.54 -23.71
C GLU A 210 -13.05 -14.52 -24.13
N ILE A 211 -12.38 -15.19 -23.18
CA ILE A 211 -11.41 -16.26 -23.51
C ILE A 211 -12.11 -17.44 -24.20
N LEU A 212 -13.27 -17.86 -23.70
CA LEU A 212 -14.01 -18.98 -24.30
C LEU A 212 -14.50 -18.63 -25.69
N ARG A 213 -14.98 -17.40 -25.89
CA ARG A 213 -15.35 -16.87 -27.21
C ARG A 213 -14.16 -16.90 -28.18
N LEU A 214 -12.97 -16.50 -27.76
CA LEU A 214 -11.76 -16.58 -28.58
C LEU A 214 -11.39 -18.00 -28.98
N LYS A 215 -11.67 -18.97 -28.11
CA LYS A 215 -11.45 -20.39 -28.42
C LYS A 215 -12.42 -20.89 -29.48
N GLU A 216 -13.67 -20.45 -29.45
CA GLU A 216 -14.68 -20.76 -30.49
C GLU A 216 -14.30 -20.15 -31.84
N ASP A 217 -13.73 -18.95 -31.84
CA ASP A 217 -13.16 -18.29 -33.04
C ASP A 217 -11.89 -18.97 -33.59
N GLY A 218 -11.38 -20.01 -32.91
CA GLY A 218 -10.22 -20.80 -33.37
C GLY A 218 -8.85 -20.18 -33.08
N VAL A 219 -8.78 -19.14 -32.25
CA VAL A 219 -7.52 -18.49 -31.84
C VAL A 219 -6.73 -19.43 -30.93
N LYS A 220 -5.47 -19.69 -31.28
CA LYS A 220 -4.65 -20.71 -30.57
C LYS A 220 -3.77 -20.11 -29.49
N GLN A 221 -3.33 -18.87 -29.67
CA GLN A 221 -2.40 -18.20 -28.76
C GLN A 221 -2.99 -16.89 -28.28
N THR A 222 -3.65 -16.95 -27.11
CA THR A 222 -4.24 -15.80 -26.44
C THR A 222 -3.49 -15.47 -25.15
N ALA A 223 -3.29 -14.19 -24.88
CA ALA A 223 -2.84 -13.70 -23.58
C ALA A 223 -3.97 -13.00 -22.83
N LEU A 224 -4.09 -13.25 -21.52
CA LEU A 224 -4.95 -12.48 -20.62
C LEU A 224 -4.06 -11.69 -19.66
N LEU A 225 -4.20 -10.37 -19.66
CA LEU A 225 -3.50 -9.45 -18.77
C LEU A 225 -4.31 -9.18 -17.50
N TYR A 226 -4.58 -10.25 -16.73
CA TYR A 226 -5.16 -10.14 -15.40
C TYR A 226 -4.96 -11.43 -14.59
N GLY A 227 -5.18 -11.35 -13.28
CA GLY A 227 -4.94 -12.44 -12.33
C GLY A 227 -6.21 -13.17 -11.96
N ASP A 228 -6.38 -14.42 -12.41
CA ASP A 228 -7.31 -15.31 -11.74
C ASP A 228 -6.77 -16.74 -11.55
N ARG A 229 -6.99 -17.26 -10.35
CA ARG A 229 -6.83 -18.64 -9.95
C ARG A 229 -7.99 -19.53 -10.45
N ARG A 230 -9.16 -18.96 -10.78
CA ARG A 230 -10.38 -19.70 -11.15
C ARG A 230 -10.36 -20.32 -12.55
N LEU A 231 -9.57 -19.79 -13.49
CA LEU A 231 -9.34 -20.45 -14.79
C LEU A 231 -8.94 -21.92 -14.63
N ARG A 232 -8.14 -22.22 -13.60
CA ARG A 232 -7.70 -23.58 -13.28
C ARG A 232 -8.79 -24.44 -12.66
N THR A 233 -9.60 -23.89 -11.75
CA THR A 233 -10.57 -24.68 -10.98
C THR A 233 -11.88 -24.90 -11.70
N GLN A 234 -12.32 -24.00 -12.59
CA GLN A 234 -13.65 -24.06 -13.20
C GLN A 234 -13.64 -24.51 -14.67
N HIS A 235 -12.56 -24.28 -15.42
CA HIS A 235 -12.55 -24.50 -16.88
C HIS A 235 -11.46 -25.47 -17.36
N GLY A 236 -10.84 -26.23 -16.45
CA GLY A 236 -9.92 -27.32 -16.80
C GLY A 236 -8.58 -26.90 -17.40
N PHE A 237 -8.21 -25.61 -17.33
CA PHE A 237 -6.91 -25.14 -17.80
C PHE A 237 -5.77 -25.67 -16.92
N GLN A 238 -4.73 -26.22 -17.56
CA GLN A 238 -3.53 -26.71 -16.88
C GLN A 238 -2.42 -25.66 -16.93
N ARG A 239 -1.67 -25.53 -15.83
CA ARG A 239 -0.51 -24.63 -15.77
C ARG A 239 0.65 -25.26 -16.52
N GLY A 240 1.03 -24.69 -17.67
CA GLY A 240 2.20 -25.09 -18.43
C GLY A 240 3.51 -24.61 -17.79
N GLN A 241 3.84 -23.33 -17.99
CA GLN A 241 5.07 -22.71 -17.48
C GLN A 241 4.74 -21.54 -16.56
N THR A 242 5.60 -21.30 -15.56
CA THR A 242 5.57 -20.09 -14.73
C THR A 242 6.83 -19.28 -14.99
N ARG A 243 6.65 -18.01 -15.37
CA ARG A 243 7.73 -17.05 -15.55
C ARG A 243 7.49 -15.86 -14.64
N TRP A 244 8.47 -15.53 -13.80
CA TRP A 244 8.43 -14.36 -12.94
C TRP A 244 9.04 -13.17 -13.67
N LEU A 245 8.30 -12.05 -13.71
CA LEU A 245 8.79 -10.77 -14.19
C LEU A 245 8.98 -9.84 -12.99
N THR A 246 10.16 -9.23 -12.88
CA THR A 246 10.46 -8.30 -11.79
C THR A 246 9.71 -6.99 -12.02
N ALA A 247 8.72 -6.69 -11.18
CA ALA A 247 7.95 -5.45 -11.26
C ALA A 247 8.80 -4.23 -10.92
N TRP A 248 9.63 -4.32 -9.89
CA TRP A 248 10.66 -3.34 -9.60
C TRP A 248 11.82 -3.96 -8.84
N ARG A 249 12.97 -3.31 -8.88
CA ARG A 249 14.11 -3.66 -8.04
C ARG A 249 14.53 -2.46 -7.21
N ILE A 250 14.79 -2.71 -5.94
CA ILE A 250 15.38 -1.72 -5.06
C ILE A 250 16.84 -2.13 -4.89
N ALA A 251 17.75 -1.29 -5.34
CA ALA A 251 19.15 -1.42 -4.95
C ALA A 251 19.25 -0.96 -3.50
N VAL A 252 19.32 -1.92 -2.58
CA VAL A 252 19.65 -1.63 -1.18
C VAL A 252 21.14 -1.30 -1.16
N PRO A 253 21.55 -0.10 -0.75
CA PRO A 253 22.98 0.19 -0.54
C PRO A 253 23.55 -0.84 0.45
N GLU A 254 24.83 -1.17 0.34
CA GLU A 254 25.46 -1.92 1.44
C GLU A 254 25.26 -1.15 2.75
N PRO A 255 24.97 -1.83 3.87
CA PRO A 255 24.73 -1.17 5.15
C PRO A 255 25.98 -0.39 5.56
N GLN A 256 25.94 0.92 5.35
CA GLN A 256 27.02 1.84 5.72
C GLN A 256 26.85 2.36 7.16
N VAL A 257 25.69 2.11 7.75
CA VAL A 257 25.37 2.53 9.11
C VAL A 257 25.97 1.52 10.09
N SER A 258 27.11 1.90 10.69
CA SER A 258 27.62 1.22 11.87
C SER A 258 26.71 1.48 13.07
N LEU A 259 26.66 0.51 13.99
CA LEU A 259 25.92 0.65 15.26
C LEU A 259 26.41 1.88 16.06
N GLU A 260 27.70 2.22 15.95
CA GLU A 260 28.29 3.41 16.56
C GLU A 260 27.66 4.71 16.06
N ASN A 261 27.47 4.84 14.74
CA ASN A 261 26.83 6.01 14.15
C ASN A 261 25.38 6.15 14.60
N LEU A 262 24.65 5.03 14.74
CA LEU A 262 23.28 5.04 15.27
C LEU A 262 23.24 5.49 16.72
N VAL A 263 24.12 4.95 17.56
CA VAL A 263 24.20 5.33 18.97
C VAL A 263 24.54 6.81 19.11
N PHE A 264 25.48 7.31 18.29
CA PHE A 264 25.84 8.73 18.29
C PHE A 264 24.68 9.63 17.83
N LEU A 265 23.99 9.28 16.74
CA LEU A 265 22.82 10.02 16.26
C LEU A 265 21.69 10.02 17.27
N LEU A 266 21.41 8.86 17.89
CA LEU A 266 20.40 8.74 18.92
C LEU A 266 20.76 9.56 20.16
N ALA A 267 22.01 9.50 20.62
CA ALA A 267 22.46 10.30 21.76
C ALA A 267 22.36 11.81 21.46
N THR A 268 22.79 12.23 20.28
CA THR A 268 22.68 13.64 19.83
C THR A 268 21.22 14.08 19.79
N TYR A 269 20.35 13.24 19.23
CA TYR A 269 18.91 13.49 19.18
C TYR A 269 18.31 13.64 20.59
N LEU A 270 18.57 12.69 21.49
CA LEU A 270 18.07 12.72 22.87
C LEU A 270 18.59 13.95 23.64
N CYS A 271 19.82 14.38 23.40
CA CYS A 271 20.35 15.61 23.99
C CYS A 271 19.62 16.85 23.48
N LEU A 272 19.44 16.99 22.16
CA LEU A 272 18.75 18.12 21.57
C LEU A 272 17.29 18.20 22.02
N ASP A 273 16.62 17.05 22.03
CA ASP A 273 15.24 16.91 22.48
C ASP A 273 15.10 17.23 23.99
N GLY A 274 16.01 16.72 24.83
CA GLY A 274 16.01 17.04 26.26
C GLY A 274 16.22 18.53 26.54
N ILE A 275 17.08 19.21 25.78
CA ILE A 275 17.27 20.66 25.86
C ILE A 275 16.00 21.40 25.44
N ASP A 276 15.38 20.97 24.35
CA ASP A 276 14.15 21.56 23.84
C ASP A 276 12.99 21.41 24.83
N TRP A 277 12.79 20.21 25.37
CA TRP A 277 11.80 19.95 26.42
C TRP A 277 12.05 20.82 27.65
N LEU A 278 13.29 20.86 28.16
CA LEU A 278 13.63 21.67 29.33
C LEU A 278 13.34 23.15 29.08
N SER A 279 13.76 23.68 27.93
CA SER A 279 13.52 25.07 27.55
C SER A 279 12.01 25.39 27.45
N THR A 280 11.23 24.46 26.92
CA THR A 280 9.78 24.59 26.78
C THR A 280 9.11 24.60 28.15
N ILE A 281 9.45 23.67 29.04
CA ILE A 281 8.87 23.58 30.39
C ILE A 281 9.27 24.79 31.24
N SER A 282 10.53 25.24 31.17
CA SER A 282 10.97 26.45 31.87
C SER A 282 10.23 27.70 31.38
N SER A 283 10.09 27.87 30.07
CA SER A 283 9.35 29.00 29.49
C SER A 283 7.86 28.94 29.84
N LEU A 284 7.27 27.74 29.82
CA LEU A 284 5.87 27.53 30.21
C LEU A 284 5.65 27.91 31.68
N ALA A 285 6.54 27.50 32.58
CA ALA A 285 6.47 27.82 34.00
C ALA A 285 6.60 29.33 34.26
N GLU A 286 7.49 30.01 33.53
CA GLU A 286 7.66 31.46 33.61
C GLU A 286 6.41 32.22 33.15
N GLU A 287 5.84 31.86 32.00
CA GLU A 287 4.63 32.51 31.46
C GLU A 287 3.41 32.28 32.37
N ILE A 288 3.28 31.09 32.97
CA ILE A 288 2.23 30.80 33.96
C ILE A 288 2.45 31.65 35.22
N SER A 289 3.68 31.74 35.72
CA SER A 289 4.01 32.57 36.90
C SER A 289 3.69 34.05 36.65
N ASN A 290 3.86 34.51 35.40
CA ASN A 290 3.54 35.87 34.98
C ASN A 290 2.06 36.09 34.60
N SER A 291 1.19 35.10 34.84
CA SER A 291 -0.24 35.14 34.49
C SER A 291 -0.54 35.35 32.99
N ARG A 292 0.39 35.00 32.11
CA ARG A 292 0.28 35.08 30.64
C ARG A 292 -0.15 33.74 30.06
N PHE A 293 -1.39 33.37 30.33
CA PHE A 293 -1.93 32.05 29.97
C PHE A 293 -2.05 31.81 28.46
N ASP A 294 -2.23 32.88 27.67
CA ASP A 294 -2.27 32.84 26.21
C ASP A 294 -0.92 32.42 25.62
N SER A 295 0.17 33.04 26.08
CA SER A 295 1.54 32.73 25.65
C SER A 295 1.95 31.33 26.09
N ALA A 296 1.62 30.96 27.34
CA ALA A 296 1.81 29.60 27.85
C ALA A 296 1.09 28.54 26.98
N MET A 297 -0.15 28.81 26.56
CA MET A 297 -0.91 27.89 25.71
C MET A 297 -0.28 27.73 24.32
N VAL A 298 0.19 28.81 23.71
CA VAL A 298 0.88 28.77 22.41
C VAL A 298 2.15 27.90 22.48
N LEU A 299 2.95 28.06 23.55
CA LEU A 299 4.16 27.26 23.76
C LEU A 299 3.84 25.76 23.88
N ALA A 300 2.80 25.42 24.65
CA ALA A 300 2.36 24.03 24.82
C ALA A 300 1.88 23.41 23.49
N VAL A 301 1.07 24.15 22.71
CA VAL A 301 0.58 23.69 21.41
C VAL A 301 1.73 23.54 20.40
N ALA A 302 2.68 24.48 20.37
CA ALA A 302 3.84 24.41 19.48
C ALA A 302 4.71 23.19 19.77
N TYR A 303 4.95 22.89 21.05
CA TYR A 303 5.66 21.67 21.47
C TYR A 303 4.92 20.41 21.01
N LEU A 304 3.63 20.29 21.33
CA LEU A 304 2.82 19.14 20.93
C LEU A 304 2.76 18.97 19.40
N ALA A 305 2.67 20.07 18.65
CA ALA A 305 2.64 20.02 17.19
C ALA A 305 3.96 19.52 16.60
N ARG A 306 5.11 20.02 17.08
CA ARG A 306 6.43 19.62 16.58
C ARG A 306 6.70 18.13 16.81
N HIS A 307 6.49 17.64 18.03
CA HIS A 307 6.68 16.23 18.36
C HIS A 307 5.58 15.33 17.77
N GLY A 308 4.36 15.84 17.67
CA GLY A 308 3.25 15.18 16.98
C GLY A 308 3.57 14.90 15.52
N ILE A 309 4.02 15.92 14.78
CA ILE A 309 4.43 15.78 13.38
C ILE A 309 5.54 14.73 13.25
N LEU A 310 6.54 14.75 14.13
CA LEU A 310 7.64 13.79 14.08
C LEU A 310 7.17 12.35 14.36
N TYR A 311 6.38 12.13 15.42
CA TYR A 311 5.79 10.84 15.75
C TYR A 311 4.96 10.27 14.59
N TYR A 312 4.04 11.06 14.01
CA TYR A 312 3.20 10.59 12.91
C TYR A 312 4.01 10.35 11.63
N SER A 313 5.07 11.13 11.42
CA SER A 313 5.95 10.98 10.27
C SER A 313 6.81 9.71 10.35
N VAL A 314 7.28 9.34 11.54
CA VAL A 314 8.18 8.19 11.76
C VAL A 314 7.41 6.91 12.09
N GLY A 315 6.36 6.99 12.92
CA GLY A 315 5.63 5.81 13.42
C GLY A 315 4.92 5.01 12.34
N ARG A 316 4.57 5.65 11.22
CA ARG A 316 4.01 4.95 10.05
C ARG A 316 5.01 3.95 9.42
N TRP A 317 6.31 4.13 9.64
CA TRP A 317 7.37 3.33 9.01
C TRP A 317 8.12 2.42 9.99
N PHE A 318 8.03 2.69 11.29
CA PHE A 318 8.84 2.04 12.31
C PHE A 318 8.31 0.66 12.73
N VAL A 319 6.98 0.54 12.86
CA VAL A 319 6.33 -0.70 13.34
C VAL A 319 5.77 -1.47 12.15
N ALA A 320 6.05 -2.77 12.08
CA ALA A 320 5.38 -3.66 11.14
C ALA A 320 3.93 -3.84 11.61
N TRP A 321 3.01 -3.10 10.97
CA TRP A 321 1.64 -3.00 11.46
C TRP A 321 0.77 -4.24 11.19
N ASP A 322 1.20 -5.22 10.38
CA ASP A 322 0.38 -6.43 10.13
C ASP A 322 1.12 -7.71 9.67
N LYS A 323 0.36 -8.82 9.61
CA LYS A 323 0.77 -10.20 9.30
C LYS A 323 1.51 -10.34 7.95
N PRO A 324 2.35 -11.39 7.78
CA PRO A 324 2.96 -11.65 6.49
C PRO A 324 1.85 -12.06 5.52
N LEU A 325 1.77 -11.43 4.35
CA LEU A 325 0.84 -11.83 3.27
C LEU A 325 1.03 -13.30 2.83
N PHE A 326 2.19 -13.87 3.14
CA PHE A 326 2.53 -15.26 2.87
C PHE A 326 2.93 -15.93 4.18
N VAL A 327 1.94 -16.40 4.93
CA VAL A 327 2.19 -17.52 5.83
C VAL A 327 2.37 -18.72 4.92
N ASP A 328 3.54 -19.36 4.98
CA ASP A 328 3.79 -20.66 4.37
C ASP A 328 2.66 -21.61 4.79
N SER A 329 1.66 -21.77 3.92
CA SER A 329 0.79 -22.93 3.98
C SER A 329 1.66 -24.09 3.53
N ASN A 330 2.27 -24.74 4.52
CA ASN A 330 2.98 -26.01 4.45
C ASN A 330 3.02 -26.65 3.06
N LEU A 331 4.23 -26.74 2.52
CA LEU A 331 4.63 -27.85 1.67
C LEU A 331 4.30 -29.16 2.39
N GLN A 332 3.09 -29.70 2.17
CA GLN A 332 2.76 -31.12 2.20
C GLN A 332 1.70 -31.42 1.15
#